data_AF-A0A8J3P388-F1
#
_entry.id   AF-A0A8J3P388-F1
#
_cell.length_a   1.000
_cell.length_b   1.000
_cell.length_c   1.000
_cell.angle_alpha   90.00
_cell.angle_beta   90.00
_cell.angle_gamma   90.00
#
_symmetry.space_group_name_H-M   'P 1'
#
loop_
_entity.id
_entity.type
_entity.pdbx_description
1 polymer ?
#
loop_
_entity_poly.entity_id
_entity_poly.type
_entity_poly.pdbx_seq_one_letter_code
_entity_poly.pdbx_strand_id
1 'polypeptide(L)'
;MVAVPDRHRVRAVLLDGDDLILFERTRPGVPRRYWATPGGGVDKHDANLLAALYRELDEELRAVVTAPVPLTFVDAQREDGLWQRQHLFACRLVSMDVANRYGEEFADPAKGTYDVVRVPFTAEAIGDLNMQPEGVAAYLRAAIDQVWQAAQDGRASYSVSFASGTSAQALRQALHEAYGLDPADVFTGTAEDLMGAADVRATVWINPDAGDPAYGCELSAGDSLARATGVSELELATRLCRLTATTALVADTPQHSWLISPDGDYHHSHSLRP
;
A
#
# COMPACT_ATOMS: atom_id res chain seq x y z
N MET A 1 -31.74 -2.54 -12.50
CA MET A 1 -30.68 -1.64 -12.98
C MET A 1 -29.61 -1.59 -11.92
N VAL A 2 -28.38 -1.98 -12.23
CA VAL A 2 -27.25 -1.75 -11.33
C VAL A 2 -26.89 -0.27 -11.46
N ALA A 3 -26.90 0.47 -10.35
CA ALA A 3 -26.53 1.88 -10.37
C ALA A 3 -25.05 2.01 -10.79
N VAL A 4 -24.77 2.89 -11.75
CA VAL A 4 -23.40 3.18 -12.17
C VAL A 4 -22.90 4.34 -11.32
N PRO A 5 -21.78 4.20 -10.58
CA PRO A 5 -21.26 5.29 -9.77
C PRO A 5 -20.74 6.43 -10.67
N ASP A 6 -21.10 7.67 -10.32
CA ASP A 6 -20.64 8.90 -11.00
C ASP A 6 -19.34 9.44 -10.43
N ARG A 7 -18.92 8.98 -9.25
CA ARG A 7 -17.67 9.41 -8.60
C ARG A 7 -16.90 8.26 -7.99
N HIS A 8 -15.58 8.39 -8.03
CA HIS A 8 -14.66 7.50 -7.35
C HIS A 8 -14.00 8.20 -6.17
N ARG A 9 -13.87 7.46 -5.07
CA ARG A 9 -13.14 7.86 -3.88
C ARG A 9 -12.19 6.74 -3.48
N VAL A 10 -11.12 7.11 -2.81
CA VAL A 10 -10.13 6.20 -2.25
C VAL A 10 -10.14 6.34 -0.73
N ARG A 11 -9.97 5.24 -0.02
CA ARG A 11 -10.00 5.20 1.45
C ARG A 11 -8.87 4.35 1.98
N ALA A 12 -8.13 4.88 2.94
CA ALA A 12 -7.15 4.12 3.70
C ALA A 12 -7.81 3.49 4.92
N VAL A 13 -7.77 2.17 5.00
CA VAL A 13 -7.89 1.42 6.26
C VAL A 13 -6.50 1.42 6.88
N LEU A 14 -6.20 2.52 7.56
CA LEU A 14 -4.86 2.86 8.05
C LEU A 14 -4.68 2.36 9.49
N LEU A 15 -3.83 1.34 9.68
CA LEU A 15 -3.56 0.78 10.99
C LEU A 15 -2.30 1.37 11.64
N ASP A 16 -2.39 1.76 12.90
CA ASP A 16 -1.28 2.18 13.76
C ASP A 16 -1.25 1.26 14.99
N GLY A 17 -0.27 0.35 15.06
CA GLY A 17 -0.32 -0.74 16.02
C GLY A 17 -1.56 -1.63 15.80
N ASP A 18 -2.40 -1.72 16.83
CA ASP A 18 -3.69 -2.43 16.87
C ASP A 18 -4.89 -1.48 16.65
N ASP A 19 -4.64 -0.19 16.41
CA ASP A 19 -5.67 0.83 16.24
C ASP A 19 -5.89 1.18 14.76
N LEU A 20 -7.13 1.50 14.42
CA LEU A 20 -7.55 2.12 13.16
C LEU A 20 -7.53 3.65 13.30
N ILE A 21 -6.85 4.32 12.37
CA ILE A 21 -6.88 5.78 12.25
C ILE A 21 -8.16 6.20 11.53
N LEU A 22 -8.92 7.10 12.16
CA LEU A 22 -10.15 7.69 11.61
C LEU A 22 -10.15 9.21 11.81
N PHE A 23 -10.94 9.91 11.00
CA PHE A 23 -11.38 11.26 11.30
C PHE A 23 -12.70 11.23 12.07
N GLU A 24 -12.74 11.78 13.27
CA GLU A 24 -13.98 12.20 13.92
C GLU A 24 -14.40 13.56 13.33
N ARG A 25 -15.57 13.58 12.68
CA ARG A 25 -16.07 14.76 11.97
C ARG A 25 -17.26 15.37 12.69
N THR A 26 -17.17 16.68 12.93
CA THR A 26 -18.28 17.51 13.39
C THR A 26 -18.59 18.55 12.31
N ARG A 27 -19.78 18.49 11.68
CA ARG A 27 -20.19 19.46 10.65
C ARG A 27 -21.31 20.39 11.15
N PRO A 28 -21.23 21.71 10.88
CA PRO A 28 -22.34 22.62 11.13
C PRO A 28 -23.64 22.13 10.46
N GLY A 29 -24.74 22.07 11.21
CA GLY A 29 -26.03 21.60 10.70
C GLY A 29 -26.23 20.08 10.68
N VAL A 30 -25.18 19.28 10.95
CA VAL A 30 -25.31 17.82 11.12
C VAL A 30 -25.32 17.51 12.63
N PRO A 31 -26.43 16.98 13.18
CA PRO A 31 -26.62 16.91 14.63
C PRO A 31 -25.77 15.84 15.32
N ARG A 32 -25.21 14.88 14.57
CA ARG A 32 -24.36 13.82 15.11
C ARG A 32 -22.99 13.86 14.44
N ARG A 33 -21.95 13.70 15.26
CA ARG A 33 -20.61 13.36 14.79
C ARG A 33 -20.64 12.03 14.03
N TYR A 34 -19.71 11.90 13.10
CA TYR A 34 -19.51 10.67 12.34
C TYR A 34 -18.02 10.45 12.11
N TRP A 35 -17.67 9.21 11.81
CA TRP A 35 -16.28 8.82 11.59
C TRP A 35 -16.07 8.43 10.14
N ALA A 36 -14.91 8.76 9.59
CA ALA A 36 -14.55 8.36 8.25
C ALA A 36 -13.08 7.93 8.22
N THR A 37 -12.77 6.92 7.41
CA THR A 37 -11.39 6.61 7.03
C THR A 37 -10.77 7.76 6.26
N PRO A 38 -9.47 8.03 6.45
CA PRO A 38 -8.71 8.94 5.59
C PRO A 38 -8.85 8.60 4.11
N GLY A 39 -8.71 9.60 3.27
CA GLY A 39 -8.88 9.52 1.83
C GLY A 39 -10.03 10.38 1.32
N GLY A 40 -10.00 10.64 0.01
CA GLY A 40 -10.91 11.60 -0.59
C GLY A 40 -11.30 11.25 -2.02
N GLY A 41 -11.52 12.30 -2.82
CA GLY A 41 -11.98 12.17 -4.19
C GLY A 41 -10.84 11.80 -5.11
N VAL A 42 -11.12 10.96 -6.11
CA VAL A 42 -10.18 10.78 -7.23
C VAL A 42 -10.36 11.98 -8.16
N ASP A 43 -9.31 12.78 -8.30
CA ASP A 43 -9.25 13.90 -9.22
C ASP A 43 -8.93 13.41 -10.64
N LYS A 44 -9.34 14.17 -11.65
CA LYS A 44 -9.08 13.85 -13.07
C LYS A 44 -7.59 13.90 -13.43
N HIS A 45 -6.77 14.55 -12.62
CA HIS A 45 -5.31 14.61 -12.80
C HIS A 45 -4.57 13.56 -11.95
N ASP A 46 -5.27 12.82 -11.09
CA ASP A 46 -4.65 11.69 -10.41
C ASP A 46 -4.34 10.62 -11.45
N ALA A 47 -3.08 10.15 -11.47
CA ALA A 47 -2.66 9.13 -12.43
C ALA A 47 -3.46 7.83 -12.27
N ASN A 48 -3.75 7.45 -11.02
CA ASN A 48 -4.54 6.27 -10.66
C ASN A 48 -5.09 6.38 -9.22
N LEU A 49 -5.79 5.34 -8.75
CA LEU A 49 -6.35 5.29 -7.40
C LEU A 49 -5.29 5.33 -6.29
N LEU A 50 -4.12 4.72 -6.49
CA LEU A 50 -3.05 4.76 -5.49
C LEU A 50 -2.42 6.16 -5.41
N ALA A 51 -2.23 6.84 -6.56
CA ALA A 51 -1.77 8.23 -6.59
C ALA A 51 -2.74 9.15 -5.84
N ALA A 52 -4.05 8.99 -6.07
CA ALA A 52 -5.08 9.69 -5.31
C ALA A 52 -4.99 9.36 -3.80
N LEU A 53 -4.78 8.10 -3.44
CA LEU A 53 -4.71 7.68 -2.04
C LEU A 53 -3.49 8.31 -1.33
N TYR A 54 -2.33 8.29 -1.97
CA TYR A 54 -1.12 8.90 -1.42
C TYR A 54 -1.25 10.42 -1.30
N ARG A 55 -1.81 11.09 -2.30
CA ARG A 55 -2.08 12.53 -2.26
C ARG A 55 -2.97 12.88 -1.06
N GLU A 56 -4.09 12.17 -0.90
CA GLU A 56 -5.03 12.41 0.20
C GLU A 56 -4.39 12.12 1.57
N LEU A 57 -3.59 11.05 1.68
CA LEU A 57 -2.87 10.74 2.92
C LEU A 57 -1.80 11.78 3.28
N ASP A 58 -1.11 12.37 2.29
CA ASP A 58 -0.18 13.47 2.51
C ASP A 58 -0.94 14.75 2.90
N GLU A 59 -1.98 15.12 2.14
CA GLU A 59 -2.83 16.28 2.42
C GLU A 59 -3.41 16.21 3.83
N GLU A 60 -4.14 15.14 4.15
CA GLU A 60 -4.96 15.08 5.36
C GLU A 60 -4.17 14.78 6.63
N LEU A 61 -3.02 14.09 6.53
CA LEU A 61 -2.28 13.56 7.68
C LEU A 61 -0.76 13.78 7.62
N ARG A 62 -0.20 14.21 6.49
CA ARG A 62 1.25 14.09 6.20
C ARG A 62 1.75 12.67 6.47
N ALA A 63 0.95 11.68 6.09
CA ALA A 63 1.21 10.29 6.45
C ALA A 63 2.20 9.63 5.47
N VAL A 64 3.19 8.95 6.04
CA VAL A 64 3.96 7.91 5.36
C VAL A 64 3.38 6.58 5.78
N VAL A 65 3.08 5.73 4.80
CA VAL A 65 2.44 4.44 5.01
C VAL A 65 3.20 3.32 4.32
N THR A 66 3.01 2.09 4.76
CA THR A 66 3.45 0.91 4.02
C THR A 66 2.69 0.80 2.69
N ALA A 67 3.16 -0.04 1.76
CA ALA A 67 2.51 -0.23 0.47
C ALA A 67 1.01 -0.58 0.65
N PRO A 68 0.07 0.24 0.14
CA PRO A 68 -1.35 -0.04 0.31
C PRO A 68 -1.79 -1.28 -0.47
N VAL A 69 -2.43 -2.21 0.22
CA VAL A 69 -3.00 -3.43 -0.35
C VAL A 69 -4.46 -3.18 -0.73
N PRO A 70 -4.86 -3.34 -2.01
CA PRO A 70 -6.26 -3.20 -2.40
C PRO A 70 -7.13 -4.26 -1.71
N LEU A 71 -8.25 -3.82 -1.12
CA LEU A 71 -9.19 -4.71 -0.47
C LEU A 71 -10.39 -4.99 -1.37
N THR A 72 -11.34 -4.07 -1.38
CA THR A 72 -12.60 -4.14 -2.12
C THR A 72 -13.10 -2.72 -2.37
N PHE A 73 -14.26 -2.60 -3.00
CA PHE A 73 -14.98 -1.34 -3.08
C PHE A 73 -16.37 -1.44 -2.47
N VAL A 74 -16.86 -0.30 -1.96
CA VAL A 74 -18.22 -0.14 -1.46
C VAL A 74 -18.88 0.98 -2.26
N ASP A 75 -20.01 0.66 -2.90
CA ASP A 75 -20.85 1.68 -3.51
C ASP A 75 -21.77 2.30 -2.44
N ALA A 76 -21.78 3.62 -2.37
CA ALA A 76 -22.57 4.39 -1.41
C ALA A 76 -23.36 5.48 -2.13
N GLN A 77 -24.62 5.65 -1.75
CA GLN A 77 -25.42 6.75 -2.26
C GLN A 77 -25.07 8.05 -1.53
N ARG A 78 -24.97 9.13 -2.30
CA ARG A 78 -24.75 10.50 -1.82
C ARG A 78 -26.10 11.14 -1.46
N GLU A 79 -26.07 12.23 -0.71
CA GLU A 79 -27.27 12.98 -0.31
C GLU A 79 -28.09 13.50 -1.51
N ASP A 80 -27.44 13.75 -2.65
CA ASP A 80 -28.09 14.17 -3.91
C ASP A 80 -28.64 12.99 -4.74
N GLY A 81 -28.67 11.78 -4.17
CA GLY A 81 -29.20 10.56 -4.80
C GLY A 81 -28.25 9.90 -5.80
N LEU A 82 -27.11 10.54 -6.09
CA LEU A 82 -26.05 10.03 -6.96
C LEU A 82 -25.19 8.96 -6.25
N TRP A 83 -24.45 8.14 -6.99
CA TRP A 83 -23.72 6.98 -6.46
C TRP A 83 -22.22 7.20 -6.51
N GLN A 84 -21.53 6.97 -5.41
CA GLN A 84 -20.06 7.03 -5.36
C GLN A 84 -19.47 5.69 -4.94
N ARG A 85 -18.39 5.30 -5.61
CA ARG A 85 -17.60 4.12 -5.28
C ARG A 85 -16.47 4.48 -4.33
N GLN A 86 -16.41 3.85 -3.16
CA GLN A 86 -15.30 3.93 -2.23
C GLN A 86 -14.37 2.74 -2.46
N HIS A 87 -13.18 2.96 -3.01
CA HIS A 87 -12.13 1.95 -3.12
C HIS A 87 -11.34 1.89 -1.82
N LEU A 88 -11.27 0.72 -1.19
CA LEU A 88 -10.64 0.53 0.12
C LEU A 88 -9.26 -0.11 -0.04
N PHE A 89 -8.28 0.42 0.69
CA PHE A 89 -6.92 -0.10 0.73
C PHE A 89 -6.47 -0.27 2.18
N ALA A 90 -5.85 -1.39 2.53
CA ALA A 90 -5.23 -1.60 3.83
C ALA A 90 -3.77 -1.15 3.80
N CYS A 91 -3.33 -0.44 4.84
CA CYS A 91 -1.92 -0.10 5.02
C CYS A 91 -1.61 0.14 6.50
N ARG A 92 -0.32 0.09 6.85
CA ARG A 92 0.16 0.48 8.17
C ARG A 92 0.76 1.86 8.15
N LEU A 93 0.55 2.60 9.23
CA LEU A 93 1.19 3.88 9.46
C LEU A 93 2.67 3.68 9.77
N VAL A 94 3.53 4.42 9.07
CA VAL A 94 4.96 4.55 9.40
C VAL A 94 5.18 5.81 10.22
N SER A 95 4.64 6.94 9.75
CA SER A 95 4.67 8.23 10.46
C SER A 95 3.56 9.14 9.98
N MET A 96 3.17 10.12 10.79
CA MET A 96 2.26 11.20 10.40
C MET A 96 2.65 12.51 11.07
N ASP A 97 2.33 13.63 10.43
CA ASP A 97 2.54 14.98 10.96
C ASP A 97 1.28 15.83 10.77
N VAL A 98 0.29 15.56 11.61
CA VAL A 98 -1.04 16.20 11.58
C VAL A 98 -0.94 17.71 11.78
N ALA A 99 0.11 18.22 12.43
CA ALA A 99 0.29 19.65 12.64
C ALA A 99 0.63 20.41 11.34
N ASN A 100 1.23 19.72 10.37
CA ASN A 100 1.64 20.28 9.07
C ASN A 100 0.80 19.75 7.90
N ARG A 101 -0.39 19.21 8.19
CA ARG A 101 -1.38 18.82 7.18
C ARG A 101 -1.89 20.03 6.39
N TYR A 102 -2.35 19.79 5.18
CA TYR A 102 -2.77 20.83 4.26
C TYR A 102 -3.96 20.37 3.39
N GLY A 103 -4.51 21.26 2.58
CA GLY A 103 -5.65 20.95 1.71
C GLY A 103 -6.89 21.79 2.01
N GLU A 104 -7.80 21.82 1.05
CA GLU A 104 -8.97 22.71 1.07
C GLU A 104 -9.94 22.42 2.23
N GLU A 105 -9.84 21.24 2.84
CA GLU A 105 -10.72 20.84 3.94
C GLU A 105 -10.36 21.51 5.27
N PHE A 106 -9.12 22.00 5.44
CA PHE A 106 -8.64 22.66 6.66
C PHE A 106 -8.59 24.20 6.55
N ALA A 107 -8.73 24.73 5.34
CA ALA A 107 -8.70 26.17 5.09
C ALA A 107 -10.06 26.86 5.31
N ASP A 108 -11.16 26.09 5.34
CA ASP A 108 -12.52 26.62 5.48
C ASP A 108 -13.19 26.14 6.79
N PRO A 109 -13.32 27.02 7.80
CA PRO A 109 -13.99 26.69 9.06
C PRO A 109 -15.45 26.22 8.90
N ALA A 110 -16.12 26.53 7.79
CA ALA A 110 -17.48 26.09 7.52
C ALA A 110 -17.58 24.57 7.28
N LYS A 111 -16.46 23.90 6.97
CA LYS A 111 -16.40 22.44 6.76
C LYS A 111 -16.37 21.63 8.05
N GLY A 112 -16.20 22.28 9.21
CA GLY A 112 -16.23 21.63 10.53
C GLY A 112 -14.86 21.15 11.04
N THR A 113 -14.84 20.26 12.04
CA THR A 113 -13.60 19.67 12.58
C THR A 113 -13.30 18.31 11.96
N TYR A 114 -12.00 18.00 11.92
CA TYR A 114 -11.42 16.76 11.42
C TYR A 114 -10.38 16.29 12.42
N ASP A 115 -10.87 15.74 13.52
CA ASP A 115 -10.03 15.31 14.63
C ASP A 115 -9.52 13.89 14.33
N VAL A 116 -8.20 13.71 14.36
CA VAL A 116 -7.58 12.39 14.13
C VAL A 116 -7.72 11.56 15.41
N VAL A 117 -8.40 10.42 15.30
CA VAL A 117 -8.63 9.51 16.42
C VAL A 117 -8.09 8.12 16.10
N ARG A 118 -7.61 7.45 17.15
CA ARG A 118 -7.25 6.03 17.15
C ARG A 118 -8.40 5.25 17.78
N VAL A 119 -8.91 4.27 17.06
CA VAL A 119 -9.98 3.39 17.55
C VAL A 119 -9.48 1.96 17.49
N PRO A 120 -9.64 1.14 18.54
CA PRO A 120 -9.24 -0.26 18.50
C PRO A 120 -9.80 -0.97 17.26
N PHE A 121 -8.95 -1.66 16.50
CA PHE A 121 -9.38 -2.32 15.26
C PHE A 121 -10.12 -3.63 15.56
N THR A 122 -11.34 -3.50 16.08
CA THR A 122 -12.22 -4.62 16.45
C THR A 122 -13.63 -4.39 15.91
N ALA A 123 -14.36 -5.48 15.67
CA ALA A 123 -15.73 -5.40 15.16
C ALA A 123 -16.71 -4.70 16.12
N GLU A 124 -16.45 -4.76 17.43
CA GLU A 124 -17.21 -4.08 18.47
C GLU A 124 -16.95 -2.57 18.44
N ALA A 125 -15.69 -2.14 18.55
CA ALA A 125 -15.34 -0.72 18.56
C ALA A 125 -15.78 -0.01 17.28
N ILE A 126 -15.64 -0.64 16.11
CA ILE A 126 -16.14 -0.08 14.84
C ILE A 126 -17.68 -0.06 14.81
N GLY A 127 -18.34 -1.05 15.40
CA GLY A 127 -19.80 -1.14 15.48
C GLY A 127 -20.46 -0.05 16.30
N ASP A 128 -19.73 0.51 17.27
CA ASP A 128 -20.20 1.61 18.12
C ASP A 128 -20.07 2.99 17.46
N LEU A 129 -19.37 3.09 16.33
CA LEU A 129 -19.20 4.34 15.60
C LEU A 129 -20.33 4.58 14.61
N ASN A 130 -20.75 5.84 14.49
CA ASN A 130 -21.51 6.32 13.33
C ASN A 130 -20.55 6.52 12.15
N MET A 131 -19.97 5.43 11.64
CA MET A 131 -18.97 5.49 10.59
C MET A 131 -19.64 5.61 9.22
N GLN A 132 -19.11 6.51 8.38
CA GLN A 132 -19.65 6.86 7.08
C GLN A 132 -18.58 6.73 5.98
N PRO A 133 -18.91 6.13 4.83
CA PRO A 133 -20.20 5.50 4.52
C PRO A 133 -20.47 4.21 5.32
N GLU A 134 -21.72 3.94 5.66
CA GLU A 134 -22.11 2.78 6.49
C GLU A 134 -21.63 1.44 5.92
N GLY A 135 -21.62 1.30 4.60
CA GLY A 135 -21.12 0.09 3.93
C GLY A 135 -19.63 -0.18 4.17
N VAL A 136 -18.83 0.85 4.42
CA VAL A 136 -17.41 0.69 4.79
C VAL A 136 -17.32 0.08 6.20
N ALA A 137 -18.10 0.60 7.15
CA ALA A 137 -18.16 0.04 8.50
C ALA A 137 -18.64 -1.41 8.52
N ALA A 138 -19.68 -1.71 7.73
CA ALA A 138 -20.21 -3.07 7.58
C ALA A 138 -19.16 -4.04 7.03
N TYR A 139 -18.41 -3.62 6.00
CA TYR A 139 -17.30 -4.41 5.46
C TYR A 139 -16.21 -4.66 6.50
N LEU A 140 -15.71 -3.62 7.17
CA LEU A 140 -14.63 -3.73 8.16
C LEU A 140 -15.00 -4.69 9.30
N ARG A 141 -16.22 -4.59 9.82
CA ARG A 141 -16.70 -5.48 10.90
C ARG A 141 -16.79 -6.94 10.48
N ALA A 142 -17.13 -7.20 9.22
CA ALA A 142 -17.24 -8.55 8.68
C ALA A 142 -15.88 -9.17 8.30
N ALA A 143 -14.86 -8.34 8.11
CA ALA A 143 -13.58 -8.74 7.52
C ALA A 143 -12.36 -8.39 8.39
N ILE A 144 -12.51 -8.24 9.72
CA ILE A 144 -11.42 -7.85 10.63
C ILE A 144 -10.14 -8.63 10.37
N ASP A 145 -10.19 -9.96 10.42
CA ASP A 145 -8.99 -10.79 10.24
C ASP A 145 -8.37 -10.62 8.85
N GLN A 146 -9.20 -10.60 7.80
CA GLN A 146 -8.73 -10.41 6.42
C GLN A 146 -8.06 -9.05 6.23
N VAL A 147 -8.66 -7.99 6.74
CA VAL A 147 -8.17 -6.62 6.63
C VAL A 147 -6.91 -6.43 7.46
N TRP A 148 -6.88 -7.03 8.66
CA TRP A 148 -5.69 -7.06 9.49
C TRP A 148 -4.54 -7.71 8.74
N GLN A 149 -4.73 -8.94 8.22
CA GLN A 149 -3.70 -9.62 7.43
C GLN A 149 -3.27 -8.75 6.23
N ALA A 150 -4.19 -8.23 5.44
CA ALA A 150 -3.87 -7.36 4.30
C ALA A 150 -3.04 -6.12 4.69
N ALA A 151 -3.25 -5.54 5.87
CA ALA A 151 -2.41 -4.44 6.36
C ALA A 151 -1.00 -4.92 6.74
N GLN A 152 -0.87 -6.15 7.27
CA GLN A 152 0.43 -6.78 7.50
C GLN A 152 1.16 -7.08 6.19
N ASP A 153 0.41 -7.51 5.17
CA ASP A 153 0.86 -7.81 3.80
C ASP A 153 1.31 -6.54 3.03
N GLY A 154 1.04 -5.36 3.58
CA GLY A 154 1.54 -4.07 3.08
C GLY A 154 3.03 -3.83 3.38
N ARG A 155 3.65 -4.65 4.24
CA ARG A 155 5.09 -4.89 4.10
C ARG A 155 5.25 -5.68 2.81
N ALA A 156 6.00 -5.17 1.84
CA ALA A 156 6.33 -5.96 0.66
C ALA A 156 6.70 -7.39 1.11
N SER A 157 5.88 -8.38 0.78
CA SER A 157 6.12 -9.76 1.20
C SER A 157 7.44 -10.28 0.62
N TYR A 158 7.93 -9.60 -0.42
CA TYR A 158 9.27 -9.66 -0.98
C TYR A 158 9.82 -8.25 -1.19
N SER A 159 10.97 -7.94 -0.60
CA SER A 159 11.86 -6.81 -0.87
C SER A 159 13.30 -7.31 -0.95
N VAL A 160 13.73 -7.61 -2.18
CA VAL A 160 15.07 -8.15 -2.46
C VAL A 160 15.93 -7.06 -3.10
N SER A 161 17.04 -6.70 -2.47
CA SER A 161 17.99 -5.73 -3.01
C SER A 161 19.14 -6.47 -3.71
N PHE A 162 19.15 -6.47 -5.04
CA PHE A 162 20.23 -7.04 -5.85
C PHE A 162 21.35 -6.03 -6.06
N ALA A 163 22.56 -6.52 -6.37
CA ALA A 163 23.71 -5.67 -6.68
C ALA A 163 23.35 -4.60 -7.72
N SER A 164 23.83 -3.35 -7.57
CA SER A 164 23.41 -2.21 -8.41
C SER A 164 23.67 -2.39 -9.92
N GLY A 165 24.57 -3.31 -10.30
CA GLY A 165 24.82 -3.68 -11.71
C GLY A 165 23.86 -4.75 -12.27
N THR A 166 22.91 -5.23 -11.48
CA THR A 166 21.99 -6.30 -11.88
C THR A 166 20.99 -5.78 -12.91
N SER A 167 20.86 -6.51 -14.02
CA SER A 167 19.93 -6.14 -15.09
C SER A 167 18.48 -6.47 -14.69
N ALA A 168 17.61 -5.46 -14.67
CA ALA A 168 16.17 -5.66 -14.47
C ALA A 168 15.56 -6.60 -15.52
N GLN A 169 16.04 -6.56 -16.77
CA GLN A 169 15.62 -7.48 -17.82
C GLN A 169 16.06 -8.93 -17.55
N ALA A 170 17.25 -9.12 -16.98
CA ALA A 170 17.72 -10.45 -16.59
C ALA A 170 16.89 -11.02 -15.43
N LEU A 171 16.55 -10.19 -14.43
CA LEU A 171 15.66 -10.58 -13.35
C LEU A 171 14.25 -10.93 -13.85
N ARG A 172 13.69 -10.14 -14.78
CA ARG A 172 12.41 -10.42 -15.42
C ARG A 172 12.43 -11.77 -16.16
N GLN A 173 13.50 -12.05 -16.90
CA GLN A 173 13.67 -13.34 -17.57
C GLN A 173 13.83 -14.49 -16.57
N ALA A 174 14.59 -14.29 -15.49
CA ALA A 174 14.79 -15.29 -14.45
C ALA A 174 13.49 -15.61 -13.68
N LEU A 175 12.62 -14.62 -13.44
CA LEU A 175 11.29 -14.84 -12.86
C LEU A 175 10.40 -15.69 -13.77
N HIS A 176 10.43 -15.41 -15.08
CA HIS A 176 9.73 -16.23 -16.07
C HIS A 176 10.27 -17.66 -16.12
N GLU A 177 11.59 -17.84 -16.17
CA GLU A 177 12.24 -19.15 -16.22
C GLU A 177 12.00 -19.97 -14.93
N ALA A 178 12.11 -19.35 -13.76
CA ALA A 178 12.02 -20.04 -12.49
C ALA A 178 10.59 -20.40 -12.09
N TYR A 179 9.63 -19.52 -12.41
CA TYR A 179 8.27 -19.57 -11.86
C TYR A 179 7.16 -19.46 -12.91
N GLY A 180 7.49 -19.33 -14.19
CA GLY A 180 6.50 -19.22 -15.26
C GLY A 180 5.70 -17.91 -15.23
N LEU A 181 6.20 -16.88 -14.53
CA LEU A 181 5.53 -15.59 -14.47
C LEU A 181 5.48 -14.96 -15.86
N ASP A 182 4.32 -14.42 -16.27
CA ASP A 182 4.22 -13.71 -17.53
C ASP A 182 5.11 -12.47 -17.46
N PRO A 183 6.05 -12.24 -18.41
CA PRO A 183 6.83 -11.02 -18.42
C PRO A 183 5.95 -9.76 -18.36
N ALA A 184 4.73 -9.77 -18.91
CA ALA A 184 3.80 -8.65 -18.83
C ALA A 184 3.36 -8.30 -17.38
N ASP A 185 3.44 -9.26 -16.46
CA ASP A 185 3.15 -9.07 -15.04
C ASP A 185 4.37 -8.55 -14.24
N VAL A 186 5.48 -8.25 -14.92
CA VAL A 186 6.69 -7.66 -14.31
C VAL A 186 6.91 -6.27 -14.88
N PHE A 187 6.79 -5.26 -14.03
CA PHE A 187 7.13 -3.89 -14.36
C PHE A 187 8.59 -3.62 -14.02
N THR A 188 9.31 -2.99 -14.95
CA THR A 188 10.70 -2.57 -14.76
C THR A 188 10.79 -1.06 -14.99
N GLY A 189 11.23 -0.33 -13.98
CA GLY A 189 11.33 1.13 -14.06
C GLY A 189 11.52 1.77 -12.69
N THR A 190 11.84 3.06 -12.68
CA THR A 190 11.95 3.85 -11.46
C THR A 190 10.59 4.03 -10.78
N ALA A 191 10.58 4.60 -9.57
CA ALA A 191 9.34 5.00 -8.92
C ALA A 191 8.56 6.01 -9.78
N GLU A 192 9.25 6.91 -10.48
CA GLU A 192 8.65 7.88 -11.41
C GLU A 192 7.99 7.19 -12.62
N ASP A 193 8.67 6.19 -13.20
CA ASP A 193 8.10 5.40 -14.30
C ASP A 193 6.86 4.63 -13.85
N LEU A 194 6.88 4.04 -12.65
CA LEU A 194 5.74 3.32 -12.08
C LEU A 194 4.55 4.27 -11.84
N MET A 195 4.81 5.48 -11.33
CA MET A 195 3.78 6.52 -11.17
C MET A 195 3.20 6.95 -12.53
N GLY A 196 4.01 7.00 -13.59
CA GLY A 196 3.58 7.29 -14.96
C GLY A 196 2.86 6.14 -15.66
N ALA A 197 3.03 4.90 -15.19
CA ALA A 197 2.49 3.68 -15.80
C ALA A 197 1.18 3.23 -15.14
N ALA A 198 0.20 4.13 -15.08
CA ALA A 198 -1.04 3.99 -14.32
C ALA A 198 -1.89 2.73 -14.56
N ASP A 199 -1.76 2.09 -15.72
CA ASP A 199 -2.52 0.89 -16.12
C ASP A 199 -1.77 -0.43 -15.89
N VAL A 200 -0.55 -0.39 -15.35
CA VAL A 200 0.27 -1.59 -15.15
C VAL A 200 -0.24 -2.39 -13.96
N ARG A 201 -0.85 -3.55 -14.25
CA ARG A 201 -1.22 -4.56 -13.26
C ARG A 201 -0.08 -5.53 -12.98
N ALA A 202 1.10 -5.01 -12.68
CA ALA A 202 2.26 -5.86 -12.44
C ALA A 202 2.16 -6.54 -11.06
N THR A 203 2.46 -7.83 -11.06
CA THR A 203 2.63 -8.65 -9.85
C THR A 203 3.98 -8.40 -9.19
N VAL A 204 4.98 -7.97 -9.98
CA VAL A 204 6.34 -7.69 -9.53
C VAL A 204 6.79 -6.34 -10.09
N TRP A 205 7.41 -5.53 -9.25
CA TRP A 205 8.12 -4.32 -9.65
C TRP A 205 9.63 -4.50 -9.45
N ILE A 206 10.41 -4.14 -10.46
CA ILE A 206 11.86 -4.07 -10.40
C ILE A 206 12.28 -2.62 -10.63
N ASN A 207 12.82 -1.98 -9.59
CA ASN A 207 13.47 -0.69 -9.66
C ASN A 207 14.98 -0.89 -9.91
N PRO A 208 15.53 -0.50 -11.07
CA PRO A 208 16.96 -0.66 -11.34
C PRO A 208 17.85 0.32 -10.55
N ASP A 209 17.28 1.37 -9.96
CA ASP A 209 18.02 2.43 -9.27
C ASP A 209 17.27 2.93 -8.01
N ALA A 210 17.30 2.12 -6.96
CA ALA A 210 16.73 2.40 -5.64
C ALA A 210 17.66 3.25 -4.75
N GLY A 211 18.78 3.77 -5.29
CA GLY A 211 19.65 4.73 -4.61
C GLY A 211 20.75 4.13 -3.72
N ASP A 212 20.82 2.81 -3.54
CA ASP A 212 21.96 2.16 -2.87
C ASP A 212 23.11 1.91 -3.87
N PRO A 213 24.35 2.35 -3.57
CA PRO A 213 25.47 2.22 -4.48
C PRO A 213 25.99 0.78 -4.67
N ALA A 214 25.70 -0.12 -3.74
CA ALA A 214 26.10 -1.52 -3.81
C ALA A 214 24.93 -2.45 -4.18
N TYR A 215 23.72 -2.19 -3.67
CA TYR A 215 22.51 -3.01 -3.82
C TYR A 215 21.28 -2.21 -4.29
N GLY A 216 21.47 -1.41 -5.34
CA GLY A 216 20.47 -0.47 -5.85
C GLY A 216 19.44 -1.06 -6.81
N CYS A 217 19.52 -2.33 -7.19
CA CYS A 217 18.49 -2.95 -8.02
C CYS A 217 17.48 -3.67 -7.12
N GLU A 218 16.33 -3.07 -6.88
CA GLU A 218 15.33 -3.58 -5.95
C GLU A 218 14.21 -4.31 -6.68
N LEU A 219 13.87 -5.51 -6.21
CA LEU A 219 12.65 -6.23 -6.57
C LEU A 219 11.67 -6.16 -5.41
N SER A 220 10.47 -5.68 -5.71
CA SER A 220 9.36 -5.59 -4.76
C SER A 220 8.15 -6.32 -5.29
N ALA A 221 7.55 -7.17 -4.45
CA ALA A 221 6.32 -7.88 -4.80
C ALA A 221 5.47 -8.16 -3.56
N GLY A 222 4.15 -8.22 -3.76
CA GLY A 222 3.19 -8.61 -2.72
C GLY A 222 2.87 -10.11 -2.76
N ASP A 223 1.91 -10.52 -1.92
CA ASP A 223 1.50 -11.93 -1.76
C ASP A 223 0.96 -12.63 -3.00
N SER A 224 0.59 -11.89 -4.04
CA SER A 224 0.27 -12.49 -5.34
C SER A 224 1.47 -13.26 -5.90
N LEU A 225 2.70 -12.75 -5.70
CA LEU A 225 3.90 -13.50 -6.05
C LEU A 225 4.10 -14.69 -5.11
N ALA A 226 3.96 -14.51 -3.79
CA ALA A 226 4.08 -15.60 -2.81
C ALA A 226 3.16 -16.78 -3.15
N ARG A 227 1.91 -16.50 -3.51
CA ARG A 227 0.92 -17.52 -3.89
C ARG A 227 1.21 -18.16 -5.24
N ALA A 228 1.73 -17.38 -6.20
CA ALA A 228 2.09 -17.89 -7.52
C ALA A 228 3.32 -18.81 -7.47
N THR A 229 4.31 -18.49 -6.63
CA THR A 229 5.58 -19.21 -6.57
C THR A 229 5.61 -20.28 -5.49
N GLY A 230 4.90 -20.08 -4.37
CA GLY A 230 4.89 -20.97 -3.22
C GLY A 230 6.20 -21.01 -2.42
N VAL A 231 7.13 -20.09 -2.68
CA VAL A 231 8.45 -20.05 -2.03
C VAL A 231 8.54 -18.94 -0.98
N SER A 232 9.65 -18.89 -0.25
CA SER A 232 10.01 -17.75 0.62
C SER A 232 10.80 -16.69 -0.14
N GLU A 233 10.95 -15.51 0.46
CA GLU A 233 11.80 -14.43 -0.07
C GLU A 233 13.26 -14.83 -0.26
N LEU A 234 13.84 -15.49 0.76
CA LEU A 234 15.21 -15.97 0.70
C LEU A 234 15.39 -17.04 -0.40
N GLU A 235 14.43 -17.93 -0.56
CA GLU A 235 14.44 -18.95 -1.61
C GLU A 235 14.28 -18.34 -3.02
N LEU A 236 13.42 -17.33 -3.16
CA LEU A 236 13.28 -16.56 -4.38
C LEU A 236 14.58 -15.85 -4.75
N ALA A 237 15.17 -15.10 -3.81
CA ALA A 237 16.43 -14.41 -4.00
C ALA A 237 17.56 -15.38 -4.39
N THR A 238 17.67 -16.49 -3.66
CA THR A 238 18.64 -17.57 -3.94
C THR A 238 18.56 -18.06 -5.38
N ARG A 239 17.34 -18.33 -5.86
CA ARG A 239 17.13 -18.85 -7.21
C ARG A 239 17.42 -17.80 -8.28
N LEU A 240 17.03 -16.55 -8.05
CA LEU A 240 17.31 -15.45 -8.97
C LEU A 240 18.81 -15.11 -9.03
N CYS A 241 19.53 -15.15 -7.91
CA CYS A 241 20.98 -14.99 -7.86
C CYS A 241 21.72 -16.00 -8.74
N ARG A 242 21.31 -17.28 -8.69
CA ARG A 242 21.88 -18.34 -9.54
C ARG A 242 21.64 -18.10 -11.02
N LEU A 243 20.42 -17.72 -11.39
CA LEU A 243 20.04 -17.52 -12.80
C LEU A 243 20.66 -16.26 -13.42
N THR A 244 20.94 -15.25 -12.59
CA THR A 244 21.46 -13.95 -13.05
C THR A 244 22.94 -13.73 -12.74
N ALA A 245 23.58 -14.69 -12.05
CA ALA A 245 24.97 -14.60 -11.58
C ALA A 245 25.26 -13.31 -10.79
N THR A 246 24.36 -12.94 -9.89
CA THR A 246 24.45 -11.71 -9.07
C THR A 246 24.38 -12.01 -7.57
N THR A 247 24.63 -11.00 -6.74
CA THR A 247 24.41 -11.05 -5.28
C THR A 247 23.13 -10.30 -4.90
N ALA A 248 22.56 -10.66 -3.75
CA ALA A 248 21.39 -9.99 -3.20
C ALA A 248 21.42 -9.87 -1.68
N LEU A 249 20.65 -8.93 -1.16
CA LEU A 249 20.31 -8.78 0.25
C LEU A 249 18.81 -9.02 0.44
N VAL A 250 18.48 -9.81 1.44
CA VAL A 250 17.11 -9.99 1.94
C VAL A 250 17.07 -9.55 3.40
N ALA A 251 16.15 -8.66 3.78
CA ALA A 251 16.07 -8.18 5.16
C ALA A 251 15.56 -9.30 6.10
N ASP A 252 16.22 -9.48 7.24
CA ASP A 252 15.81 -10.44 8.28
C ASP A 252 15.27 -9.68 9.49
N THR A 253 16.04 -8.69 9.96
CA THR A 253 15.62 -7.74 10.99
C THR A 253 16.09 -6.34 10.62
N PRO A 254 15.69 -5.28 11.35
CA PRO A 254 16.17 -3.91 11.06
C PRO A 254 17.70 -3.76 11.09
N GLN A 255 18.41 -4.70 11.73
CA GLN A 255 19.86 -4.66 11.93
C GLN A 255 20.61 -5.74 11.13
N HIS A 256 19.87 -6.64 10.48
CA HIS A 256 20.47 -7.79 9.81
C HIS A 256 19.79 -8.12 8.48
N SER A 257 20.61 -8.58 7.55
CA SER A 257 20.19 -9.05 6.24
C SER A 257 20.87 -10.37 5.92
N TRP A 258 20.20 -11.22 5.16
CA TRP A 258 20.85 -12.35 4.49
C TRP A 258 21.57 -11.83 3.25
N LEU A 259 22.87 -12.09 3.14
CA LEU A 259 23.65 -11.88 1.92
C LEU A 259 23.67 -13.19 1.13
N ILE A 260 23.16 -13.14 -0.09
CA ILE A 260 23.08 -14.25 -1.03
C ILE A 260 24.18 -14.07 -2.09
N SER A 261 24.98 -15.11 -2.30
CA SER A 261 26.04 -15.16 -3.32
C SER A 261 25.52 -15.66 -4.68
N PRO A 262 26.30 -15.49 -5.78
CA PRO A 262 25.87 -15.88 -7.12
C PRO A 262 25.62 -17.39 -7.31
N ASP A 263 26.22 -18.24 -6.48
CA ASP A 263 25.97 -19.68 -6.41
C ASP A 263 24.77 -20.04 -5.51
N GLY A 264 24.12 -19.05 -4.90
CA GLY A 264 22.94 -19.20 -4.06
C GLY A 264 23.23 -19.72 -2.65
N ASP A 265 24.48 -19.66 -2.20
CA ASP A 265 24.78 -19.75 -0.78
C ASP A 265 24.39 -18.44 -0.09
N TYR A 266 24.08 -18.49 1.20
CA TYR A 266 23.75 -17.29 1.94
C TYR A 266 24.28 -17.33 3.38
N HIS A 267 24.59 -16.16 3.90
CA HIS A 267 25.03 -15.98 5.28
C HIS A 267 24.46 -14.68 5.86
N HIS A 268 24.39 -14.63 7.18
CA HIS A 268 23.91 -13.45 7.89
C HIS A 268 24.95 -12.34 7.77
N SER A 269 24.50 -11.16 7.40
CA SER A 269 25.29 -9.95 7.26
C SER A 269 24.72 -8.87 8.17
N HIS A 270 25.59 -8.13 8.85
CA HIS A 270 25.17 -6.92 9.54
C HIS A 270 24.84 -5.86 8.50
N SER A 271 23.60 -5.36 8.55
CA SER A 271 23.17 -4.27 7.69
C SER A 271 23.98 -3.02 8.08
N LEU A 272 24.93 -2.63 7.24
CA LEU A 272 25.54 -1.29 7.30
C LEU A 272 24.57 -0.31 6.61
N ARG A 273 23.36 -0.13 7.14
CA ARG A 273 22.59 1.07 6.81
C ARG A 273 23.06 2.16 7.78
N PRO A 274 23.55 3.32 7.30
CA PRO A 274 23.78 4.49 8.16
C PRO A 274 22.48 5.00 8.79
#